data_AF-A0AB73MBH1-F1
#
_entry.id   AF-A0AB73MBH1-F1
#
_cell.length_a   1.000
_cell.length_b   1.000
_cell.length_c   1.000
_cell.angle_alpha   90.00
_cell.angle_beta   90.00
_cell.angle_gamma   90.00
#
_symmetry.space_group_name_H-M   'P 1'
#
loop_
_entity.id
_entity.type
_entity.pdbx_description
1 polymer ?
#
loop_
_entity_poly.entity_id
_entity_poly.type
_entity_poly.pdbx_seq_one_letter_code
_entity_poly.pdbx_strand_id
1 'polypeptide(L)'
;MKSFQILSKFFGLFLCLSLFTSCADLSWNKFKEKLDLTKKKNMTEEILQTLAFLFWGEFNHELYKFVPIPLFTLKSQFNSDQFMIATPESKENKPKIVLIHGWDFKEKNTQAPTDKFAKVKNLRETWDDVLEMYSQNISGVQTSHELYVFTYRTSDYVENNGRRLIDKLNAVFTPDDKVILVAHSMGGLVGRSALYHSSNTNDVIDLIVTLGTPYLGSPFASPSYQGNFGKLGDLISFMTGSEGGKDLAYTNALGTSYQVPTPNEYIDGAFNPYLERLLRESSKDSRVIVFYGEMSVCNDHPGSDAIYVIGCGFLSDGNPSFANKSDGIVSSTSAKMSSKLPVTKQFSKNFDHAQLSFRNHVNTISRNAYFSEVVTVINTQ
;
A
#
# COMPACT_ATOMS: atom_id res chain seq x y z
N MET A 1 43.44 -20.06 -19.78
CA MET A 1 42.88 -18.91 -19.03
C MET A 1 41.40 -18.60 -19.34
N LYS A 2 40.90 -18.71 -20.58
CA LYS A 2 39.47 -18.47 -20.90
C LYS A 2 38.49 -19.53 -20.33
N SER A 3 38.90 -20.79 -20.23
CA SER A 3 38.05 -21.88 -19.68
C SER A 3 37.80 -21.74 -18.17
N PHE A 4 38.76 -21.21 -17.42
CA PHE A 4 38.64 -20.98 -15.97
C PHE A 4 37.67 -19.84 -15.62
N GLN A 5 37.54 -18.82 -16.48
CA GLN A 5 36.55 -17.76 -16.32
C GLN A 5 35.12 -18.22 -16.60
N ILE A 6 34.93 -19.22 -17.49
CA ILE A 6 33.63 -19.80 -17.77
C ILE A 6 33.19 -20.69 -16.59
N LEU A 7 34.08 -21.56 -16.10
CA LEU A 7 33.79 -22.35 -14.89
C LEU A 7 33.53 -21.47 -13.65
N SER A 8 34.27 -20.38 -13.46
CA SER A 8 34.03 -19.43 -12.35
C SER A 8 32.67 -18.72 -12.44
N LYS A 9 32.21 -18.37 -13.65
CA LYS A 9 30.88 -17.78 -13.88
C LYS A 9 29.74 -18.79 -13.66
N PHE A 10 29.92 -20.04 -14.10
CA PHE A 10 28.95 -21.10 -13.85
C PHE A 10 28.92 -21.54 -12.38
N PHE A 11 30.06 -21.54 -11.69
CA PHE A 11 30.13 -21.82 -10.26
C PHE A 11 29.48 -20.72 -9.41
N GLY A 12 29.67 -19.45 -9.78
CA GLY A 12 28.93 -18.33 -9.18
C GLY A 12 27.42 -18.40 -9.43
N LEU A 13 26.99 -18.81 -10.63
CA LEU A 13 25.59 -19.06 -10.95
C LEU A 13 25.02 -20.22 -10.12
N PHE A 14 25.77 -21.31 -9.93
CA PHE A 14 25.36 -22.47 -9.14
C PHE A 14 25.30 -22.15 -7.63
N LEU A 15 26.21 -21.30 -7.12
CA LEU A 15 26.20 -20.84 -5.73
C LEU A 15 25.04 -19.87 -5.46
N CYS A 16 24.70 -19.02 -6.44
CA CYS A 16 23.48 -18.24 -6.42
C CYS A 16 22.25 -19.17 -6.42
N LEU A 17 22.21 -20.20 -7.29
CA LEU A 17 21.13 -21.19 -7.34
C LEU A 17 20.97 -22.04 -6.08
N SER A 18 22.06 -22.41 -5.39
CA SER A 18 21.96 -23.14 -4.13
C SER A 18 21.45 -22.25 -2.98
N LEU A 19 21.88 -20.98 -2.94
CA LEU A 19 21.32 -19.96 -2.03
C LEU A 19 19.85 -19.61 -2.37
N PHE A 20 19.40 -19.82 -3.61
CA PHE A 20 18.01 -19.58 -4.06
C PHE A 20 17.00 -20.62 -3.57
N THR A 21 17.42 -21.81 -3.11
CA THR A 21 16.48 -22.84 -2.64
C THR A 21 16.14 -22.77 -1.15
N SER A 22 16.95 -22.08 -0.33
CA SER A 22 16.76 -22.06 1.12
C SER A 22 16.20 -20.77 1.71
N CYS A 23 16.24 -19.64 0.99
CA CYS A 23 15.98 -18.32 1.58
C CYS A 23 15.02 -17.41 0.80
N ALA A 24 14.59 -17.81 -0.40
CA ALA A 24 13.64 -17.03 -1.19
C ALA A 24 12.57 -17.96 -1.76
N ASP A 25 11.29 -17.56 -1.69
CA ASP A 25 10.17 -18.26 -2.31
C ASP A 25 10.17 -18.05 -3.85
N LEU A 26 11.30 -18.39 -4.46
CA LEU A 26 11.65 -18.21 -5.87
C LEU A 26 11.31 -19.52 -6.61
N SER A 27 10.03 -19.85 -6.65
CA SER A 27 9.58 -21.11 -7.26
C SER A 27 9.83 -21.12 -8.78
N TRP A 28 10.11 -22.31 -9.32
CA TRP A 28 10.25 -22.52 -10.77
C TRP A 28 9.00 -22.10 -11.55
N ASN A 29 7.83 -22.12 -10.91
CA ASN A 29 6.57 -21.64 -11.47
C ASN A 29 6.57 -20.11 -11.63
N LYS A 30 7.01 -19.36 -10.61
CA LYS A 30 7.15 -17.89 -10.69
C LYS A 30 8.18 -17.48 -11.76
N PHE A 31 9.26 -18.26 -11.92
CA PHE A 31 10.23 -18.02 -12.98
C PHE A 31 9.63 -18.23 -14.38
N LYS A 32 8.91 -19.34 -14.60
CA LYS A 32 8.23 -19.62 -15.87
C LYS A 32 7.17 -18.58 -16.23
N GLU A 33 6.40 -18.13 -15.25
CA GLU A 33 5.35 -17.11 -15.45
C GLU A 33 5.94 -15.78 -15.94
N LYS A 34 7.12 -15.40 -15.44
CA LYS A 34 7.76 -14.12 -15.77
C LYS A 34 8.70 -14.17 -16.97
N LEU A 35 9.08 -15.36 -17.42
CA LEU A 35 9.98 -15.53 -18.55
C LEU A 35 9.25 -15.23 -19.88
N ASP A 36 9.60 -14.13 -20.53
CA ASP A 36 9.00 -13.75 -21.81
C ASP A 36 10.00 -13.93 -22.97
N LEU A 37 10.01 -15.13 -23.54
CA LEU A 37 10.85 -15.49 -24.69
C LEU A 37 10.35 -14.92 -26.02
N THR A 38 9.22 -14.19 -26.04
CA THR A 38 8.66 -13.61 -27.26
C THR A 38 9.26 -12.24 -27.59
N LYS A 39 9.93 -11.60 -26.61
CA LYS A 39 10.69 -10.37 -26.83
C LYS A 39 11.96 -10.64 -27.63
N LYS A 40 12.30 -9.72 -28.55
CA LYS A 40 13.56 -9.72 -29.34
C LYS A 40 14.85 -9.57 -28.50
N LYS A 41 14.81 -9.79 -27.19
CA LYS A 41 15.99 -9.77 -26.32
C LYS A 41 16.75 -11.09 -26.42
N ASN A 42 18.05 -11.07 -26.14
CA ASN A 42 18.83 -12.30 -26.03
C ASN A 42 18.28 -13.13 -24.85
N MET A 43 18.06 -14.44 -25.06
CA MET A 43 17.57 -15.38 -24.04
C MET A 43 18.33 -15.28 -22.71
N THR A 44 19.65 -15.03 -22.75
CA THR A 44 20.48 -14.89 -21.55
C THR A 44 20.12 -13.62 -20.76
N GLU A 45 19.85 -12.52 -21.46
CA GLU A 45 19.46 -11.25 -20.82
C GLU A 45 18.08 -11.34 -20.21
N GLU A 46 17.14 -12.02 -20.87
CA GLU A 46 15.78 -12.21 -20.35
C GLU A 46 15.78 -13.08 -19.09
N ILE A 47 16.57 -14.17 -19.08
CA ILE A 47 16.74 -15.03 -17.90
C ILE A 47 17.37 -14.22 -16.74
N LEU A 48 18.45 -13.48 -17.00
CA LEU A 48 19.12 -12.68 -15.98
C LEU A 48 18.21 -11.57 -15.43
N GLN A 49 17.46 -10.88 -16.29
CA GLN A 49 16.49 -9.87 -15.87
C GLN A 49 15.36 -10.49 -15.04
N THR A 50 14.88 -11.66 -15.41
CA THR A 50 13.83 -12.38 -14.67
C THR A 50 14.33 -12.82 -13.29
N LEU A 51 15.53 -13.39 -13.21
CA LEU A 51 16.13 -13.77 -11.92
C LEU A 51 16.40 -12.57 -11.04
N ALA A 52 16.95 -11.48 -11.61
CA ALA A 52 17.18 -10.25 -10.89
C ALA A 52 15.87 -9.62 -10.40
N PHE A 53 14.84 -9.60 -11.24
CA PHE A 53 13.50 -9.17 -10.87
C PHE A 53 12.99 -9.94 -9.64
N LEU A 54 13.03 -11.27 -9.69
CA LEU A 54 12.51 -12.13 -8.62
C LEU A 54 13.31 -11.97 -7.32
N PHE A 55 14.64 -11.95 -7.43
CA PHE A 55 15.53 -11.80 -6.28
C PHE A 55 15.32 -10.43 -5.63
N TRP A 56 15.38 -9.35 -6.40
CA TRP A 56 15.23 -8.00 -5.88
C TRP A 56 13.84 -7.70 -5.36
N GLY A 57 12.79 -8.25 -5.99
CA GLY A 57 11.44 -8.18 -5.48
C GLY A 57 11.36 -8.71 -4.05
N GLU A 58 12.05 -9.82 -3.77
CA GLU A 58 12.04 -10.41 -2.43
C GLU A 58 12.75 -9.57 -1.38
N PHE A 59 13.83 -8.85 -1.70
CA PHE A 59 14.60 -8.10 -0.68
C PHE A 59 14.27 -6.60 -0.63
N ASN A 60 13.39 -6.10 -1.48
CA ASN A 60 13.02 -4.69 -1.51
C ASN A 60 11.85 -4.34 -0.58
N HIS A 61 11.91 -4.80 0.67
CA HIS A 61 10.95 -4.44 1.71
C HIS A 61 11.66 -4.37 3.06
N GLU A 62 11.16 -3.57 4.00
CA GLU A 62 11.70 -3.50 5.37
C GLU A 62 10.68 -2.93 6.35
N LEU A 63 10.76 -3.35 7.61
CA LEU A 63 10.03 -2.75 8.72
C LEU A 63 11.01 -1.90 9.56
N TYR A 64 10.71 -0.61 9.69
CA TYR A 64 11.50 0.31 10.51
C TYR A 64 10.75 0.71 11.77
N LYS A 65 11.41 0.72 12.92
CA LYS A 65 10.98 1.47 14.11
C LYS A 65 11.40 2.93 13.94
N PHE A 66 10.46 3.85 14.12
CA PHE A 66 10.76 5.28 14.16
C PHE A 66 11.19 5.68 15.57
N VAL A 67 12.38 6.24 15.70
CA VAL A 67 12.97 6.70 16.96
C VAL A 67 12.92 8.22 17.01
N PRO A 68 11.94 8.81 17.74
CA PRO A 68 11.86 10.25 17.90
C PRO A 68 13.05 10.76 18.72
N ILE A 69 13.63 11.89 18.29
CA ILE A 69 14.70 12.56 19.04
C ILE A 69 14.06 13.68 19.86
N PRO A 70 14.25 13.74 21.19
CA PRO A 70 13.75 14.84 22.00
C PRO A 70 14.19 16.20 21.40
N LEU A 71 13.25 17.14 21.28
CA LEU A 71 13.41 18.46 20.64
C LEU A 71 13.36 18.49 19.10
N PHE A 72 13.46 17.35 18.40
CA PHE A 72 13.24 17.29 16.95
C PHE A 72 11.81 16.86 16.68
N THR A 73 10.96 17.85 16.42
CA THR A 73 9.51 17.64 16.30
C THR A 73 8.97 18.05 14.95
N LEU A 74 9.74 18.77 14.13
CA LEU A 74 9.31 19.22 12.82
C LEU A 74 9.81 18.27 11.73
N LYS A 75 8.99 18.05 10.70
CA LYS A 75 9.36 17.16 9.58
C LYS A 75 10.66 17.53 8.87
N SER A 76 11.04 18.81 8.86
CA SER A 76 12.31 19.28 8.28
C SER A 76 13.55 18.82 9.04
N GLN A 77 13.40 18.38 10.30
CA GLN A 77 14.50 17.94 11.17
C GLN A 77 14.76 16.44 11.06
N PHE A 78 13.80 15.67 10.52
CA PHE A 78 13.94 14.23 10.46
C PHE A 78 14.96 13.79 9.44
N ASN A 79 15.67 12.71 9.77
CA ASN A 79 16.63 12.07 8.88
C ASN A 79 16.52 10.54 8.97
N SER A 80 17.26 9.84 8.10
CA SER A 80 17.22 8.39 7.97
C SER A 80 17.75 7.61 9.17
N ASP A 81 18.47 8.22 10.11
CA ASP A 81 19.00 7.53 11.28
C ASP A 81 17.92 7.28 12.33
N GLN A 82 16.85 8.07 12.32
CA GLN A 82 15.65 7.83 13.14
C GLN A 82 14.82 6.62 12.69
N PHE A 83 15.19 5.96 11.59
CA PHE A 83 14.53 4.75 11.09
C PHE A 83 15.44 3.56 11.33
N MET A 84 15.24 2.87 12.44
CA MET A 84 16.01 1.68 12.81
C MET A 84 15.30 0.44 12.27
N ILE A 85 16.04 -0.55 11.75
CA ILE A 85 15.44 -1.83 11.37
C ILE A 85 14.78 -2.43 12.63
N ALA A 86 13.52 -2.82 12.50
CA ALA A 86 12.77 -3.38 13.62
C ALA A 86 13.30 -4.78 13.96
N THR A 87 13.61 -4.99 15.23
CA THR A 87 14.00 -6.30 15.77
C THR A 87 13.19 -6.60 17.04
N PRO A 88 13.02 -7.88 17.44
CA PRO A 88 12.34 -8.24 18.68
C PRO A 88 12.87 -7.55 19.93
N GLU A 89 14.16 -7.21 19.97
CA GLU A 89 14.82 -6.56 21.10
C GLU A 89 14.56 -5.04 21.15
N SER A 90 14.09 -4.46 20.04
CA SER A 90 13.86 -3.03 19.92
C SER A 90 12.47 -2.57 20.37
N LYS A 91 11.55 -3.50 20.64
CA LYS A 91 10.15 -3.20 21.01
C LYS A 91 9.99 -2.89 22.49
N GLU A 92 9.02 -2.05 22.80
CA GLU A 92 8.60 -1.69 24.16
C GLU A 92 7.26 -2.34 24.50
N ASN A 93 6.90 -2.35 25.79
CA ASN A 93 5.59 -2.84 26.23
C ASN A 93 4.50 -1.78 26.03
N LYS A 94 4.25 -1.40 24.77
CA LYS A 94 3.20 -0.48 24.33
C LYS A 94 2.51 -1.05 23.09
N PRO A 95 1.29 -0.64 22.73
CA PRO A 95 0.73 -0.96 21.41
C PRO A 95 1.56 -0.37 20.26
N LYS A 96 1.54 -1.04 19.11
CA LYS A 96 2.39 -0.76 17.94
C LYS A 96 1.51 -0.18 16.84
N ILE A 97 1.82 1.01 16.34
CA ILE A 97 1.23 1.53 15.12
C ILE A 97 2.22 1.29 13.98
N VAL A 98 1.81 0.54 12.96
CA VAL A 98 2.61 0.30 11.75
C VAL A 98 1.99 1.07 10.58
N LEU A 99 2.71 2.08 10.10
CA LEU A 99 2.32 2.87 8.94
C LEU A 99 2.65 2.13 7.64
N ILE A 100 1.68 2.01 6.73
CA ILE A 100 1.84 1.34 5.44
C ILE A 100 1.44 2.30 4.31
N HIS A 101 2.42 2.77 3.55
CA HIS A 101 2.18 3.73 2.47
C HIS A 101 1.47 3.13 1.26
N GLY A 102 0.89 4.01 0.45
CA GLY A 102 0.33 3.68 -0.86
C GLY A 102 1.37 3.46 -1.94
N TRP A 103 0.91 3.43 -3.19
CA TRP A 103 1.75 3.15 -4.35
C TRP A 103 2.77 4.26 -4.65
N ASP A 104 4.01 3.91 -4.96
CA ASP A 104 5.07 4.84 -5.38
C ASP A 104 5.19 4.84 -6.91
N PHE A 105 4.76 5.93 -7.52
CA PHE A 105 4.72 6.08 -8.97
C PHE A 105 6.10 6.24 -9.63
N LYS A 106 7.20 6.23 -8.87
CA LYS A 106 8.56 6.29 -9.44
C LYS A 106 9.18 4.89 -9.51
N GLU A 107 8.63 3.94 -8.78
CA GLU A 107 9.23 2.62 -8.61
C GLU A 107 8.88 1.68 -9.77
N LYS A 108 9.92 1.02 -10.33
CA LYS A 108 9.74 0.00 -11.37
C LYS A 108 10.28 -1.34 -10.93
N ASN A 109 9.53 -2.37 -11.28
CA ASN A 109 9.86 -3.78 -11.09
C ASN A 109 11.27 -4.17 -11.59
N THR A 110 11.73 -3.57 -12.69
CA THR A 110 13.03 -3.88 -13.31
C THR A 110 14.22 -3.14 -12.67
N GLN A 111 13.98 -2.24 -11.71
CA GLN A 111 15.05 -1.51 -11.04
C GLN A 111 15.63 -2.33 -9.88
N ALA A 112 16.90 -2.07 -9.55
CA ALA A 112 17.53 -2.64 -8.35
C ALA A 112 16.80 -2.17 -7.08
N PRO A 113 16.89 -2.92 -5.95
CA PRO A 113 16.35 -2.50 -4.68
C PRO A 113 16.93 -1.14 -4.30
N THR A 114 16.10 -0.29 -3.74
CA THR A 114 16.53 1.00 -3.21
C THR A 114 17.27 0.78 -1.90
N ASP A 115 18.30 1.58 -1.65
CA ASP A 115 18.96 1.60 -0.35
C ASP A 115 18.03 2.14 0.75
N LYS A 116 18.52 2.12 2.00
CA LYS A 116 17.78 2.65 3.16
C LYS A 116 17.36 4.11 2.93
N PHE A 117 18.21 4.95 2.34
CA PHE A 117 17.95 6.38 2.19
C PHE A 117 16.81 6.65 1.23
N ALA A 118 16.78 5.97 0.08
CA ALA A 118 15.70 6.05 -0.89
C ALA A 118 14.40 5.47 -0.32
N LYS A 119 14.46 4.33 0.38
CA LYS A 119 13.29 3.78 1.09
C LYS A 119 12.71 4.76 2.10
N VAL A 120 13.53 5.31 2.98
CA VAL A 120 13.09 6.30 3.98
C VAL A 120 12.54 7.55 3.31
N LYS A 121 13.18 8.05 2.24
CA LYS A 121 12.67 9.20 1.50
C LYS A 121 11.25 8.95 0.98
N ASN A 122 11.00 7.79 0.37
CA ASN A 122 9.68 7.43 -0.15
C ASN A 122 8.62 7.33 0.96
N LEU A 123 8.97 6.71 2.09
CA LEU A 123 8.10 6.66 3.27
C LEU A 123 7.71 8.06 3.74
N ARG A 124 8.69 8.95 3.81
CA ARG A 124 8.52 10.34 4.27
C ARG A 124 7.67 11.19 3.33
N GLU A 125 7.71 10.94 2.01
CA GLU A 125 6.80 11.59 1.04
C GLU A 125 5.31 11.35 1.38
N THR A 126 4.99 10.27 2.11
CA THR A 126 3.63 9.99 2.60
C THR A 126 3.43 10.36 4.06
N TRP A 127 4.39 10.03 4.93
CA TRP A 127 4.17 9.99 6.38
C TRP A 127 4.81 11.13 7.17
N ASP A 128 5.49 12.10 6.55
CA ASP A 128 6.17 13.19 7.27
C ASP A 128 5.23 13.95 8.22
N ASP A 129 3.98 14.19 7.82
CA ASP A 129 2.99 14.84 8.67
C ASP A 129 2.61 13.98 9.89
N VAL A 130 2.52 12.65 9.74
CA VAL A 130 2.30 11.74 10.87
C VAL A 130 3.51 11.68 11.80
N LEU A 131 4.73 11.63 11.25
CA LEU A 131 5.97 11.63 12.03
C LEU A 131 6.10 12.91 12.85
N GLU A 132 5.70 14.05 12.28
CA GLU A 132 5.64 15.34 12.97
C GLU A 132 4.60 15.31 14.10
N MET A 133 3.36 14.92 13.82
CA MET A 133 2.30 14.85 14.84
C MET A 133 2.63 13.84 15.95
N TYR A 134 3.27 12.72 15.62
CA TYR A 134 3.78 11.75 16.58
C TYR A 134 4.88 12.36 17.45
N SER A 135 5.88 13.03 16.85
CA SER A 135 6.98 13.64 17.60
C SER A 135 6.56 14.85 18.45
N GLN A 136 5.47 15.52 18.07
CA GLN A 136 4.79 16.56 18.86
C GLN A 136 3.87 15.97 19.93
N ASN A 137 3.77 14.64 20.00
CA ASN A 137 2.90 13.90 20.91
C ASN A 137 1.43 14.34 20.86
N ILE A 138 0.93 14.68 19.66
CA ILE A 138 -0.47 15.02 19.46
C ILE A 138 -1.33 13.83 19.92
N SER A 139 -2.38 14.11 20.71
CA SER A 139 -3.23 13.10 21.34
C SER A 139 -2.49 12.08 22.24
N GLY A 140 -1.27 12.39 22.71
CA GLY A 140 -0.52 11.50 23.59
C GLY A 140 0.00 10.23 22.89
N VAL A 141 0.05 10.22 21.56
CA VAL A 141 0.36 9.01 20.77
C VAL A 141 1.77 8.49 21.01
N GLN A 142 2.78 9.34 21.18
CA GLN A 142 4.17 8.92 21.44
C GLN A 142 4.32 8.31 22.83
N THR A 143 3.51 8.76 23.79
CA THR A 143 3.49 8.20 25.14
C THR A 143 2.83 6.82 25.16
N SER A 144 1.75 6.66 24.40
CA SER A 144 0.89 5.47 24.44
C SER A 144 1.28 4.38 23.44
N HIS A 145 1.93 4.72 22.33
CA HIS A 145 2.23 3.80 21.23
C HIS A 145 3.69 3.88 20.81
N GLU A 146 4.18 2.80 20.22
CA GLU A 146 5.37 2.81 19.37
C GLU A 146 4.97 3.04 17.92
N LEU A 147 5.82 3.73 17.15
CA LEU A 147 5.61 3.97 15.74
C LEU A 147 6.60 3.17 14.88
N TYR A 148 6.05 2.42 13.95
CA TYR A 148 6.76 1.66 12.94
C TYR A 148 6.29 2.07 11.56
N VAL A 149 7.12 1.85 10.55
CA VAL A 149 6.81 2.14 9.15
C VAL A 149 7.28 0.97 8.29
N PHE A 150 6.40 0.45 7.45
CA PHE A 150 6.70 -0.61 6.50
C PHE A 150 6.88 -0.03 5.10
N THR A 151 8.00 -0.38 4.45
CA THR A 151 8.25 -0.08 3.04
C THR A 151 8.34 -1.37 2.23
N TYR A 152 7.92 -1.31 0.99
CA TYR A 152 7.85 -2.46 0.10
C TYR A 152 7.92 -2.02 -1.36
N ARG A 153 8.14 -2.99 -2.25
CA ARG A 153 8.09 -2.78 -3.69
C ARG A 153 6.65 -2.68 -4.17
N THR A 154 6.15 -1.46 -4.24
CA THR A 154 4.78 -1.11 -4.64
C THR A 154 4.45 -1.51 -6.08
N SER A 155 5.45 -1.69 -6.93
CA SER A 155 5.26 -2.17 -8.32
C SER A 155 5.00 -3.68 -8.42
N ASP A 156 5.24 -4.47 -7.37
CA ASP A 156 4.94 -5.91 -7.30
C ASP A 156 3.50 -6.16 -6.82
N TYR A 157 2.99 -7.37 -7.02
CA TYR A 157 1.63 -7.75 -6.66
C TYR A 157 1.33 -7.47 -5.18
N VAL A 158 0.09 -7.06 -4.90
CA VAL A 158 -0.39 -6.78 -3.54
C VAL A 158 -0.26 -8.03 -2.67
N GLU A 159 -0.54 -9.22 -3.21
CA GLU A 159 -0.42 -10.49 -2.49
C GLU A 159 1.01 -10.74 -1.99
N ASN A 160 2.01 -10.54 -2.87
CA ASN A 160 3.42 -10.71 -2.52
C ASN A 160 3.83 -9.73 -1.41
N ASN A 161 3.37 -8.48 -1.51
CA ASN A 161 3.64 -7.46 -0.50
C ASN A 161 2.92 -7.73 0.82
N GLY A 162 1.71 -8.29 0.78
CA GLY A 162 0.97 -8.75 1.96
C GLY A 162 1.70 -9.87 2.69
N ARG A 163 2.22 -10.86 1.95
CA ARG A 163 3.08 -11.91 2.53
C ARG A 163 4.32 -11.29 3.20
N ARG A 164 5.05 -10.43 2.48
CA ARG A 164 6.28 -9.81 3.01
C ARG A 164 6.02 -8.99 4.27
N LEU A 165 4.90 -8.27 4.31
CA LEU A 165 4.46 -7.55 5.50
C LEU A 165 4.29 -8.52 6.66
N ILE A 166 3.48 -9.57 6.51
CA ILE A 166 3.23 -10.49 7.62
C ILE A 166 4.47 -11.27 8.05
N ASP A 167 5.36 -11.63 7.11
CA ASP A 167 6.64 -12.27 7.43
C ASP A 167 7.51 -11.36 8.31
N LYS A 168 7.56 -10.05 8.01
CA LYS A 168 8.26 -9.06 8.85
C LYS A 168 7.59 -8.84 10.20
N LEU A 169 6.26 -8.78 10.25
CA LEU A 169 5.52 -8.64 11.50
C LEU A 169 5.75 -9.86 12.42
N ASN A 170 5.65 -11.08 11.89
CA ASN A 170 5.90 -12.32 12.66
C ASN A 170 7.35 -12.44 13.14
N ALA A 171 8.31 -11.87 12.41
CA ALA A 171 9.72 -11.89 12.80
C ALA A 171 10.03 -10.95 13.97
N VAL A 172 9.21 -9.94 14.22
CA VAL A 172 9.44 -8.89 15.23
C VAL A 172 8.46 -9.00 16.40
N PHE A 173 7.20 -9.29 16.11
CA PHE A 173 6.08 -9.24 17.05
C PHE A 173 5.57 -10.64 17.40
N THR A 174 5.07 -10.75 18.62
CA THR A 174 4.42 -11.95 19.16
C THR A 174 2.91 -11.73 19.29
N PRO A 175 2.09 -12.78 19.49
CA PRO A 175 0.64 -12.60 19.66
C PRO A 175 0.25 -11.70 20.84
N ASP A 176 1.13 -11.52 21.83
CA ASP A 176 0.92 -10.61 22.96
C ASP A 176 1.18 -9.12 22.62
N ASP A 177 1.80 -8.83 21.47
CA ASP A 177 2.00 -7.46 21.00
C ASP A 177 0.72 -6.95 20.31
N LYS A 178 0.10 -5.89 20.84
CA LYS A 178 -1.02 -5.22 20.15
C LYS A 178 -0.50 -4.49 18.90
N VAL A 179 -0.71 -5.03 17.68
CA VAL A 179 -0.29 -4.40 16.42
C VAL A 179 -1.48 -3.83 15.66
N ILE A 180 -1.41 -2.53 15.42
CA ILE A 180 -2.39 -1.74 14.66
C ILE A 180 -1.74 -1.28 13.36
N LEU A 181 -2.33 -1.67 12.23
CA LEU A 181 -1.91 -1.17 10.92
C LEU A 181 -2.68 0.11 10.61
N VAL A 182 -1.96 1.17 10.24
CA VAL A 182 -2.55 2.40 9.67
C VAL A 182 -2.06 2.52 8.24
N ALA A 183 -2.97 2.29 7.29
CA ALA A 183 -2.58 2.00 5.92
C ALA A 183 -3.28 2.94 4.93
N HIS A 184 -2.51 3.56 4.04
CA HIS A 184 -3.04 4.50 3.06
C HIS A 184 -3.13 3.86 1.68
N SER A 185 -4.21 4.15 0.94
CA SER A 185 -4.37 3.74 -0.46
C SER A 185 -4.12 2.24 -0.64
N MET A 186 -3.28 1.85 -1.61
CA MET A 186 -2.86 0.46 -1.84
C MET A 186 -2.28 -0.23 -0.59
N GLY A 187 -1.70 0.52 0.35
CA GLY A 187 -1.18 -0.03 1.61
C GLY A 187 -2.25 -0.75 2.43
N GLY A 188 -3.52 -0.33 2.35
CA GLY A 188 -4.60 -1.04 3.05
C GLY A 188 -4.99 -2.36 2.39
N LEU A 189 -4.79 -2.50 1.07
CA LEU A 189 -4.90 -3.79 0.39
C LEU A 189 -3.76 -4.71 0.83
N VAL A 190 -2.53 -4.19 0.94
CA VAL A 190 -1.37 -4.92 1.45
C VAL A 190 -1.60 -5.39 2.89
N GLY A 191 -2.08 -4.50 3.77
CA GLY A 191 -2.42 -4.83 5.15
C GLY A 191 -3.52 -5.88 5.25
N ARG A 192 -4.58 -5.76 4.44
CA ARG A 192 -5.67 -6.75 4.40
C ARG A 192 -5.19 -8.08 3.81
N SER A 193 -4.33 -8.05 2.80
CA SER A 193 -3.70 -9.27 2.26
C SER A 193 -2.86 -9.96 3.33
N ALA A 194 -2.09 -9.22 4.13
CA ALA A 194 -1.32 -9.75 5.26
C ALA A 194 -2.21 -10.40 6.33
N LEU A 195 -3.35 -9.76 6.67
CA LEU A 195 -4.30 -10.26 7.67
C LEU A 195 -4.85 -11.66 7.35
N TYR A 196 -5.10 -11.93 6.07
CA TYR A 196 -5.67 -13.18 5.56
C TYR A 196 -4.62 -14.13 4.95
N HIS A 197 -3.36 -13.73 4.88
CA HIS A 197 -2.31 -14.58 4.30
C HIS A 197 -2.08 -15.82 5.15
N SER A 198 -1.76 -16.96 4.53
CA SER A 198 -1.46 -18.22 5.23
C SER A 198 -0.23 -18.13 6.14
N SER A 199 0.72 -17.24 5.82
CA SER A 199 1.85 -16.90 6.70
C SER A 199 1.45 -16.16 7.97
N ASN A 200 0.20 -15.70 8.14
CA ASN A 200 -0.25 -15.08 9.39
C ASN A 200 -0.49 -16.13 10.50
N THR A 201 0.55 -16.88 10.84
CA THR A 201 0.51 -17.99 11.79
C THR A 201 0.43 -17.52 13.25
N ASN A 202 0.97 -16.34 13.54
CA ASN A 202 1.00 -15.77 14.89
C ASN A 202 -0.20 -14.86 15.17
N ASP A 203 -1.04 -14.59 14.16
CA ASP A 203 -2.21 -13.71 14.25
C ASP A 203 -1.94 -12.33 14.88
N VAL A 204 -0.77 -11.75 14.62
CA VAL A 204 -0.25 -10.55 15.30
C VAL A 204 -0.99 -9.25 14.96
N ILE A 205 -1.90 -9.25 13.97
CA ILE A 205 -2.60 -8.03 13.54
C ILE A 205 -3.95 -7.93 14.26
N ASP A 206 -4.05 -7.01 15.22
CA ASP A 206 -5.26 -6.75 16.01
C ASP A 206 -6.26 -5.85 15.28
N LEU A 207 -5.76 -4.83 14.58
CA LEU A 207 -6.58 -3.81 13.95
C LEU A 207 -5.92 -3.30 12.66
N ILE A 208 -6.74 -3.01 11.66
CA ILE A 208 -6.36 -2.29 10.45
C ILE A 208 -7.27 -1.08 10.32
N VAL A 209 -6.67 0.11 10.35
CA VAL A 209 -7.31 1.36 9.99
C VAL A 209 -6.81 1.75 8.60
N THR A 210 -7.72 1.83 7.64
CA THR A 210 -7.39 2.19 6.26
C THR A 210 -7.83 3.60 5.92
N LEU A 211 -7.05 4.25 5.08
CA LEU A 211 -7.21 5.65 4.68
C LEU A 211 -7.27 5.69 3.14
N GLY A 212 -8.46 5.77 2.56
CA GLY A 212 -8.67 5.83 1.11
C GLY A 212 -8.30 4.55 0.36
N THR A 213 -8.40 3.38 0.98
CA THR A 213 -7.94 2.12 0.37
C THR A 213 -8.90 1.62 -0.71
N PRO A 214 -8.44 1.37 -1.95
CA PRO A 214 -9.31 0.93 -3.03
C PRO A 214 -9.67 -0.56 -2.93
N TYR A 215 -10.56 -0.96 -2.01
CA TYR A 215 -10.92 -2.38 -1.82
C TYR A 215 -11.58 -3.04 -3.02
N LEU A 216 -12.32 -2.26 -3.81
CA LEU A 216 -12.88 -2.69 -5.09
C LEU A 216 -12.05 -2.17 -6.26
N GLY A 217 -10.86 -1.63 -6.02
CA GLY A 217 -10.00 -0.99 -7.03
C GLY A 217 -10.35 0.47 -7.30
N SER A 218 -9.60 1.11 -8.18
CA SER A 218 -9.88 2.46 -8.69
C SER A 218 -10.46 2.34 -10.10
N PRO A 219 -11.53 3.10 -10.44
CA PRO A 219 -12.04 3.17 -11.81
C PRO A 219 -10.93 3.49 -12.82
N PHE A 220 -9.98 4.37 -12.44
CA PHE A 220 -8.85 4.74 -13.29
C PHE A 220 -7.90 3.61 -13.66
N ALA A 221 -7.80 2.56 -12.85
CA ALA A 221 -6.98 1.39 -13.16
C ALA A 221 -7.70 0.36 -14.05
N SER A 222 -8.93 0.65 -14.51
CA SER A 222 -9.75 -0.27 -15.30
C SER A 222 -9.81 0.17 -16.76
N PRO A 223 -9.33 -0.65 -17.72
CA PRO A 223 -9.39 -0.30 -19.14
C PRO A 223 -10.82 0.00 -19.62
N SER A 224 -11.85 -0.64 -19.06
CA SER A 224 -13.25 -0.42 -19.44
C SER A 224 -13.82 0.93 -18.99
N TYR A 225 -13.16 1.60 -18.05
CA TYR A 225 -13.50 2.96 -17.60
C TYR A 225 -12.59 4.02 -18.24
N GLN A 226 -11.47 3.58 -18.84
CA GLN A 226 -10.47 4.46 -19.43
C GLN A 226 -10.94 5.04 -20.76
N GLY A 227 -11.01 6.38 -20.84
CA GLY A 227 -11.11 7.14 -22.08
C GLY A 227 -9.78 7.77 -22.49
N ASN A 228 -9.78 8.68 -23.47
CA ASN A 228 -8.59 9.46 -23.83
C ASN A 228 -8.38 10.62 -22.82
N PHE A 229 -7.67 10.34 -21.73
CA PHE A 229 -7.57 11.24 -20.57
C PHE A 229 -6.30 12.14 -20.52
N GLY A 230 -5.56 12.30 -21.61
CA GLY A 230 -4.39 13.19 -21.66
C GLY A 230 -3.35 12.90 -20.56
N LYS A 231 -2.96 13.90 -19.74
CA LYS A 231 -1.99 13.74 -18.63
C LYS A 231 -2.43 12.75 -17.55
N LEU A 232 -3.73 12.60 -17.31
CA LEU A 232 -4.25 11.56 -16.42
C LEU A 232 -4.10 10.19 -17.09
N GLY A 233 -4.20 10.12 -18.42
CA GLY A 233 -3.83 8.95 -19.22
C GLY A 233 -2.37 8.53 -19.00
N ASP A 234 -1.44 9.47 -18.84
CA ASP A 234 -0.04 9.14 -18.51
C ASP A 234 0.10 8.55 -17.09
N LEU A 235 -0.59 9.13 -16.09
CA LEU A 235 -0.63 8.58 -14.73
C LEU A 235 -1.29 7.19 -14.72
N ILE A 236 -2.38 7.02 -15.45
CA ILE A 236 -3.13 5.77 -15.58
C ILE A 236 -2.32 4.70 -16.30
N SER A 237 -1.70 5.04 -17.42
CA SER A 237 -0.82 4.13 -18.16
C SER A 237 0.37 3.72 -17.30
N PHE A 238 0.83 4.62 -16.43
CA PHE A 238 1.84 4.31 -15.44
C PHE A 238 1.28 3.40 -14.32
N MET A 239 0.04 3.63 -13.83
CA MET A 239 -0.70 2.77 -12.88
C MET A 239 -0.81 1.35 -13.38
N THR A 240 -1.40 1.15 -14.55
CA THR A 240 -1.62 -0.19 -15.09
C THR A 240 -0.35 -0.84 -15.67
N GLY A 241 0.77 -0.11 -15.70
CA GLY A 241 2.04 -0.57 -16.26
C GLY A 241 2.85 -1.50 -15.34
N SER A 242 2.46 -1.63 -14.07
CA SER A 242 3.09 -2.51 -13.09
C SER A 242 2.11 -3.57 -12.58
N GLU A 243 2.61 -4.67 -12.03
CA GLU A 243 1.74 -5.73 -11.49
C GLU A 243 0.93 -5.23 -10.29
N GLY A 244 1.56 -4.52 -9.35
CA GLY A 244 0.86 -3.92 -8.21
C GLY A 244 -0.22 -2.93 -8.63
N GLY A 245 0.01 -2.17 -9.70
CA GLY A 245 -1.01 -1.25 -10.20
C GLY A 245 -2.12 -1.90 -11.03
N LYS A 246 -1.87 -3.06 -11.66
CA LYS A 246 -2.95 -3.90 -12.24
C LYS A 246 -3.87 -4.47 -11.16
N ASP A 247 -3.33 -4.81 -9.99
CA ASP A 247 -4.14 -5.25 -8.83
C ASP A 247 -5.08 -4.15 -8.32
N LEU A 248 -4.89 -2.88 -8.74
CA LEU A 248 -5.79 -1.77 -8.42
C LEU A 248 -6.97 -1.64 -9.39
N ALA A 249 -7.04 -2.45 -10.45
CA ALA A 249 -8.15 -2.42 -11.40
C ALA A 249 -9.48 -2.67 -10.68
N TYR A 250 -10.51 -1.92 -11.08
CA TYR A 250 -11.83 -1.96 -10.45
C TYR A 250 -12.51 -3.31 -10.64
N THR A 251 -13.33 -3.71 -9.67
CA THR A 251 -14.16 -4.91 -9.75
C THR A 251 -15.56 -4.66 -9.23
N ASN A 252 -16.54 -5.31 -9.85
CA ASN A 252 -17.95 -5.14 -9.51
C ASN A 252 -18.43 -6.01 -8.31
N ALA A 253 -17.49 -6.55 -7.51
CA ALA A 253 -17.75 -7.46 -6.39
C ALA A 253 -18.59 -8.70 -6.79
N LEU A 254 -18.34 -9.22 -8.00
CA LEU A 254 -19.05 -10.34 -8.61
C LEU A 254 -18.75 -11.64 -7.87
N GLY A 255 -19.74 -12.13 -7.13
CA GLY A 255 -19.60 -13.37 -6.35
C GLY A 255 -19.36 -13.15 -4.86
N THR A 256 -19.56 -11.93 -4.36
CA THR A 256 -19.69 -11.65 -2.92
C THR A 256 -21.16 -11.42 -2.53
N SER A 257 -21.45 -11.45 -1.23
CA SER A 257 -22.79 -11.10 -0.71
C SER A 257 -23.09 -9.59 -0.73
N TYR A 258 -22.10 -8.76 -1.06
CA TYR A 258 -22.17 -7.30 -1.03
C TYR A 258 -22.12 -6.77 -2.47
N GLN A 259 -22.93 -5.78 -2.78
CA GLN A 259 -23.14 -5.35 -4.17
C GLN A 259 -22.63 -3.93 -4.41
N VAL A 260 -21.97 -3.71 -5.54
CA VAL A 260 -21.78 -2.36 -6.07
C VAL A 260 -23.14 -1.81 -6.49
N PRO A 261 -23.48 -0.53 -6.20
CA PRO A 261 -24.76 0.05 -6.60
C PRO A 261 -25.01 -0.04 -8.11
N THR A 262 -26.03 -0.79 -8.53
CA THR A 262 -26.42 -0.92 -9.95
C THR A 262 -27.60 0.00 -10.28
N PRO A 263 -27.61 0.70 -11.43
CA PRO A 263 -26.53 0.77 -12.43
C PRO A 263 -25.45 1.81 -12.10
N ASN A 264 -25.67 2.62 -11.06
CA ASN A 264 -25.02 3.91 -10.87
C ASN A 264 -23.50 3.88 -10.68
N GLU A 265 -22.92 2.76 -10.22
CA GLU A 265 -21.49 2.64 -9.93
C GLU A 265 -20.89 1.36 -10.55
N TYR A 266 -21.70 0.62 -11.33
CA TYR A 266 -21.28 -0.59 -12.03
C TYR A 266 -20.53 -0.24 -13.31
N ILE A 267 -19.30 -0.73 -13.45
CA ILE A 267 -18.48 -0.51 -14.65
C ILE A 267 -18.56 -1.76 -15.53
N ASP A 268 -19.10 -1.63 -16.75
CA ASP A 268 -19.25 -2.78 -17.63
C ASP A 268 -17.92 -3.49 -17.91
N GLY A 269 -17.94 -4.82 -17.84
CA GLY A 269 -16.74 -5.66 -17.97
C GLY A 269 -15.66 -5.53 -16.88
N ALA A 270 -15.83 -4.68 -15.86
CA ALA A 270 -14.83 -4.54 -14.80
C ALA A 270 -14.79 -5.76 -13.88
N PHE A 271 -13.63 -6.42 -13.83
CA PHE A 271 -13.39 -7.60 -13.02
C PHE A 271 -11.92 -7.72 -12.66
N ASN A 272 -11.64 -7.82 -11.36
CA ASN A 272 -10.30 -8.06 -10.83
C ASN A 272 -10.33 -9.33 -9.98
N PRO A 273 -9.81 -10.47 -10.47
CA PRO A 273 -9.93 -11.75 -9.78
C PRO A 273 -9.20 -11.77 -8.44
N TYR A 274 -8.16 -10.96 -8.24
CA TYR A 274 -7.46 -10.89 -6.96
C TYR A 274 -8.31 -10.16 -5.92
N LEU A 275 -8.84 -8.98 -6.25
CA LEU A 275 -9.71 -8.23 -5.34
C LEU A 275 -11.00 -8.99 -5.01
N GLU A 276 -11.58 -9.71 -5.97
CA GLU A 276 -12.74 -10.58 -5.71
C GLU A 276 -12.42 -11.68 -4.69
N ARG A 277 -11.27 -12.36 -4.82
CA ARG A 277 -10.83 -13.35 -3.82
C ARG A 277 -10.64 -12.70 -2.46
N LEU A 278 -9.97 -11.55 -2.41
CA LEU A 278 -9.71 -10.85 -1.15
C LEU A 278 -11.04 -10.43 -0.50
N LEU A 279 -11.98 -9.86 -1.24
CA LEU A 279 -13.30 -9.43 -0.76
C LEU A 279 -14.18 -10.57 -0.25
N ARG A 280 -14.04 -11.78 -0.80
CA ARG A 280 -14.77 -12.98 -0.32
C ARG A 280 -14.36 -13.39 1.09
N GLU A 281 -13.11 -13.20 1.48
CA GLU A 281 -12.66 -13.45 2.85
C GLU A 281 -13.34 -12.50 3.83
N SER A 282 -13.87 -13.02 4.94
CA SER A 282 -14.64 -12.23 5.92
C SER A 282 -14.41 -12.58 7.38
N SER A 283 -13.63 -13.63 7.66
CA SER A 283 -13.42 -14.15 9.01
C SER A 283 -12.77 -13.15 9.98
N LYS A 284 -12.13 -12.09 9.48
CA LYS A 284 -11.44 -11.07 10.27
C LYS A 284 -11.88 -9.63 9.93
N ASP A 285 -13.02 -9.43 9.26
CA ASP A 285 -13.50 -8.08 8.92
C ASP A 285 -13.84 -7.25 10.17
N SER A 286 -14.06 -7.90 11.32
CA SER A 286 -14.18 -7.24 12.62
C SER A 286 -12.91 -6.49 13.04
N ARG A 287 -11.76 -6.71 12.39
CA ARG A 287 -10.51 -6.00 12.64
C ARG A 287 -10.26 -4.86 11.66
N VAL A 288 -11.23 -4.52 10.79
CA VAL A 288 -11.03 -3.51 9.74
C VAL A 288 -11.91 -2.29 9.97
N ILE A 289 -11.29 -1.12 9.94
CA ILE A 289 -11.92 0.20 9.96
C ILE A 289 -11.49 0.96 8.72
N VAL A 290 -12.42 1.73 8.15
CA VAL A 290 -12.20 2.44 6.88
C VAL A 290 -12.52 3.92 7.04
N PHE A 291 -11.53 4.76 6.75
CA PHE A 291 -11.70 6.18 6.48
C PHE A 291 -11.63 6.38 4.97
N TYR A 292 -12.60 7.11 4.42
CA TYR A 292 -12.70 7.31 2.98
C TYR A 292 -13.10 8.74 2.63
N GLY A 293 -12.70 9.20 1.45
CA GLY A 293 -12.97 10.55 0.98
C GLY A 293 -14.19 10.62 0.08
N GLU A 294 -14.97 11.68 0.28
CA GLU A 294 -16.06 12.14 -0.58
C GLU A 294 -15.88 13.65 -0.75
N MET A 295 -15.12 14.04 -1.78
CA MET A 295 -14.92 15.45 -2.12
C MET A 295 -16.28 16.09 -2.43
N SER A 296 -16.67 17.08 -1.62
CA SER A 296 -17.97 17.76 -1.75
C SER A 296 -18.08 18.59 -3.03
N VAL A 297 -16.93 19.00 -3.56
CA VAL A 297 -16.74 19.70 -4.82
C VAL A 297 -15.41 19.22 -5.42
N CYS A 298 -15.30 19.17 -6.75
CA CYS A 298 -14.01 18.89 -7.38
C CYS A 298 -13.16 20.16 -7.50
N ASN A 299 -13.69 21.17 -8.18
CA ASN A 299 -13.00 22.46 -8.36
C ASN A 299 -12.95 23.23 -7.05
N ASP A 300 -11.80 23.85 -6.79
CA ASP A 300 -11.52 24.65 -5.58
C ASP A 300 -11.76 23.91 -4.26
N HIS A 301 -11.64 22.58 -4.26
CA HIS A 301 -11.69 21.79 -3.03
C HIS A 301 -10.56 22.25 -2.08
N PRO A 302 -10.87 22.62 -0.82
CA PRO A 302 -9.88 23.20 0.08
C PRO A 302 -8.69 22.28 0.38
N GLY A 303 -7.49 22.74 0.01
CA GLY A 303 -6.25 22.03 0.25
C GLY A 303 -5.93 20.96 -0.80
N SER A 304 -6.77 20.77 -1.81
CA SER A 304 -6.54 19.72 -2.80
C SER A 304 -5.44 20.02 -3.80
N ASP A 305 -4.65 18.99 -4.09
CA ASP A 305 -3.71 19.03 -5.20
C ASP A 305 -4.44 18.94 -6.54
N ALA A 306 -3.88 19.60 -7.55
CA ALA A 306 -4.46 19.65 -8.89
C ALA A 306 -4.77 18.26 -9.48
N ILE A 307 -3.95 17.24 -9.17
CA ILE A 307 -4.16 15.88 -9.67
C ILE A 307 -5.47 15.26 -9.15
N TYR A 308 -5.83 15.51 -7.89
CA TYR A 308 -7.05 14.97 -7.29
C TYR A 308 -8.29 15.77 -7.69
N VAL A 309 -8.16 17.08 -7.88
CA VAL A 309 -9.20 17.92 -8.47
C VAL A 309 -9.54 17.44 -9.89
N ILE A 310 -8.52 17.21 -10.71
CA ILE A 310 -8.67 16.68 -12.08
C ILE A 310 -9.32 15.28 -12.04
N GLY A 311 -8.81 14.39 -11.19
CA GLY A 311 -9.36 13.04 -11.05
C GLY A 311 -10.82 13.06 -10.58
N CYS A 312 -11.18 13.91 -9.62
CA CYS A 312 -12.56 14.10 -9.18
C CYS A 312 -13.47 14.53 -10.33
N GLY A 313 -13.03 15.46 -11.17
CA GLY A 313 -13.78 15.90 -12.36
C GLY A 313 -14.06 14.73 -13.31
N PHE A 314 -13.03 13.97 -13.69
CA PHE A 314 -13.21 12.80 -14.56
C PHE A 314 -14.08 11.70 -13.96
N LEU A 315 -13.99 11.47 -12.65
CA LEU A 315 -14.86 10.51 -11.96
C LEU A 315 -16.31 11.02 -11.89
N SER A 316 -16.50 12.32 -11.74
CA SER A 316 -17.84 12.93 -11.68
C SER A 316 -18.53 12.94 -13.04
N ASP A 317 -17.80 13.22 -14.11
CA ASP A 317 -18.32 13.32 -15.48
C ASP A 317 -18.30 11.96 -16.21
N GLY A 318 -17.77 10.92 -15.58
CA GLY A 318 -17.64 9.58 -16.16
C GLY A 318 -18.95 8.81 -16.26
N ASN A 319 -18.89 7.64 -16.88
CA ASN A 319 -20.00 6.69 -16.96
C ASN A 319 -19.52 5.27 -16.59
N PRO A 320 -19.94 4.71 -15.44
CA PRO A 320 -20.80 5.31 -14.41
C PRO A 320 -20.20 6.57 -13.77
N SER A 321 -21.06 7.46 -13.25
CA SER A 321 -20.63 8.69 -12.56
C SER A 321 -20.41 8.44 -11.07
N PHE A 322 -19.29 8.96 -10.55
CA PHE A 322 -18.94 8.96 -9.13
C PHE A 322 -18.96 10.39 -8.53
N ALA A 323 -19.85 11.24 -9.03
CA ALA A 323 -20.00 12.62 -8.54
C ALA A 323 -20.27 12.66 -7.03
N ASN A 324 -19.48 13.45 -6.30
CA ASN A 324 -19.50 13.57 -4.83
C ASN A 324 -19.30 12.24 -4.07
N LYS A 325 -18.74 11.23 -4.75
CA LYS A 325 -18.52 9.87 -4.22
C LYS A 325 -17.12 9.39 -4.49
N SER A 326 -16.14 10.29 -4.47
CA SER A 326 -14.74 9.92 -4.62
C SER A 326 -13.83 10.89 -3.88
N ASP A 327 -12.60 10.42 -3.64
CA ASP A 327 -11.49 11.22 -3.12
C ASP A 327 -10.58 11.76 -4.25
N GLY A 328 -11.09 11.75 -5.48
CA GLY A 328 -10.35 12.11 -6.68
C GLY A 328 -9.54 10.97 -7.31
N ILE A 329 -9.46 9.78 -6.68
CA ILE A 329 -8.83 8.57 -7.25
C ILE A 329 -9.67 7.32 -7.02
N VAL A 330 -10.21 7.17 -5.82
CA VAL A 330 -10.95 6.01 -5.34
C VAL A 330 -12.39 6.43 -5.08
N SER A 331 -13.35 5.64 -5.54
CA SER A 331 -14.75 5.87 -5.23
C SER A 331 -15.07 5.50 -3.78
N SER A 332 -16.04 6.15 -3.16
CA SER A 332 -16.42 5.88 -1.77
C SER A 332 -16.94 4.46 -1.59
N THR A 333 -17.63 3.89 -2.59
CA THR A 333 -18.01 2.47 -2.61
C THR A 333 -16.79 1.56 -2.57
N SER A 334 -15.74 1.85 -3.34
CA SER A 334 -14.49 1.08 -3.27
C SER A 334 -13.82 1.23 -1.92
N ALA A 335 -13.69 2.48 -1.44
CA ALA A 335 -12.98 2.80 -0.21
C ALA A 335 -13.63 2.24 1.06
N LYS A 336 -14.96 2.17 1.09
CA LYS A 336 -15.70 1.64 2.25
C LYS A 336 -15.99 0.13 2.17
N MET A 337 -15.42 -0.56 1.18
CA MET A 337 -15.64 -1.99 0.94
C MET A 337 -17.11 -2.31 0.63
N SER A 338 -17.77 -1.43 -0.14
CA SER A 338 -19.20 -1.46 -0.44
C SER A 338 -20.05 -1.54 0.85
N SER A 339 -20.96 -2.50 0.96
CA SER A 339 -21.84 -2.73 2.11
C SER A 339 -21.27 -3.75 3.10
N LYS A 340 -19.99 -4.15 2.95
CA LYS A 340 -19.37 -5.24 3.71
C LYS A 340 -19.16 -4.94 5.19
N LEU A 341 -18.75 -3.71 5.49
CA LEU A 341 -18.51 -3.30 6.88
C LEU A 341 -19.74 -2.61 7.47
N PRO A 342 -20.01 -2.74 8.78
CA PRO A 342 -21.06 -1.96 9.43
C PRO A 342 -20.73 -0.46 9.39
N VAL A 343 -21.76 0.39 9.38
CA VAL A 343 -21.62 1.87 9.35
C VAL A 343 -20.74 2.41 10.48
N THR A 344 -20.73 1.75 11.65
CA THR A 344 -19.89 2.13 12.79
C THR A 344 -18.38 2.00 12.55
N LYS A 345 -17.97 1.35 11.45
CA LYS A 345 -16.58 1.19 11.03
C LYS A 345 -16.23 1.96 9.76
N GLN A 346 -17.18 2.77 9.26
CA GLN A 346 -17.05 3.53 8.03
C GLN A 346 -17.08 5.03 8.34
N PHE A 347 -15.99 5.73 8.06
CA PHE A 347 -15.81 7.14 8.39
C PHE A 347 -15.60 7.96 7.12
N SER A 348 -16.65 8.64 6.65
CA SER A 348 -16.56 9.55 5.50
C SER A 348 -15.85 10.86 5.88
N LYS A 349 -15.06 11.39 4.96
CA LYS A 349 -14.36 12.67 5.07
C LYS A 349 -14.52 13.48 3.80
N ASN A 350 -14.71 14.79 3.94
CA ASN A 350 -14.64 15.70 2.81
C ASN A 350 -13.18 16.00 2.45
N PHE A 351 -12.44 14.97 2.02
CA PHE A 351 -11.01 15.01 1.74
C PHE A 351 -10.71 14.42 0.37
N ASP A 352 -9.66 14.91 -0.24
CA ASP A 352 -9.02 14.20 -1.35
C ASP A 352 -8.16 13.02 -0.87
N HIS A 353 -7.64 12.27 -1.83
CA HIS A 353 -6.88 11.06 -1.57
C HIS A 353 -5.59 11.30 -0.77
N ALA A 354 -4.91 12.45 -0.91
CA ALA A 354 -3.71 12.75 -0.14
C ALA A 354 -4.03 13.20 1.29
N GLN A 355 -5.10 13.97 1.47
CA GLN A 355 -5.59 14.42 2.78
C GLN A 355 -5.97 13.25 3.70
N LEU A 356 -6.45 12.13 3.13
CA LEU A 356 -6.66 10.92 3.93
C LEU A 356 -5.38 10.39 4.59
N SER A 357 -4.20 10.66 4.01
CA SER A 357 -2.88 10.40 4.61
C SER A 357 -2.30 11.57 5.42
N PHE A 358 -3.14 12.49 5.88
CA PHE A 358 -2.78 13.68 6.68
C PHE A 358 -1.94 14.74 5.95
N ARG A 359 -1.73 14.57 4.64
CA ARG A 359 -0.99 15.52 3.80
C ARG A 359 -1.93 16.60 3.25
N ASN A 360 -1.40 17.73 2.82
CA ASN A 360 -2.15 18.74 2.06
C ASN A 360 -3.45 19.24 2.72
N HIS A 361 -3.54 19.20 4.05
CA HIS A 361 -4.64 19.87 4.74
C HIS A 361 -4.47 21.38 4.64
N VAL A 362 -5.60 22.09 4.61
CA VAL A 362 -5.67 23.57 4.55
C VAL A 362 -4.79 24.23 5.62
N ASN A 363 -4.71 23.62 6.81
CA ASN A 363 -3.85 24.07 7.90
C ASN A 363 -3.57 22.91 8.88
N THR A 364 -2.63 23.16 9.79
CA THR A 364 -2.21 22.20 10.82
C THR A 364 -3.32 21.89 11.84
N ILE A 365 -4.28 22.78 12.05
CA ILE A 365 -5.41 22.56 12.97
C ILE A 365 -6.31 21.45 12.42
N SER A 366 -6.75 21.58 11.16
CA SER A 366 -7.56 20.56 10.47
C SER A 366 -6.85 19.22 10.41
N ARG A 367 -5.56 19.23 10.04
CA ARG A 367 -4.70 18.03 10.02
C ARG A 367 -4.64 17.33 11.37
N ASN A 368 -4.31 18.07 12.42
CA ASN A 368 -4.13 17.52 13.77
C ASN A 368 -5.46 17.04 14.36
N ALA A 369 -6.59 17.69 14.02
CA ALA A 369 -7.92 17.24 14.41
C ALA A 369 -8.26 15.87 13.78
N TYR A 370 -7.99 15.71 12.47
CA TYR A 370 -8.20 14.42 11.79
C TYR A 370 -7.27 13.32 12.35
N PHE A 371 -6.01 13.62 12.61
CA PHE A 371 -5.10 12.67 13.26
C PHE A 371 -5.59 12.24 14.65
N SER A 372 -6.08 13.20 15.44
CA SER A 372 -6.64 12.93 16.77
C SER A 372 -7.89 12.06 16.70
N GLU A 373 -8.73 12.25 15.67
CA GLU A 373 -9.88 11.39 15.41
C GLU A 373 -9.45 9.94 15.10
N VAL A 374 -8.49 9.75 14.20
CA VAL A 374 -7.97 8.42 13.85
C VAL A 374 -7.39 7.72 15.09
N VAL A 375 -6.58 8.43 15.89
CA VAL A 375 -6.02 7.89 17.15
C VAL A 375 -7.12 7.56 18.16
N THR A 376 -8.16 8.39 18.26
CA THR A 376 -9.31 8.11 19.14
C THR A 376 -10.01 6.83 18.71
N VAL A 377 -10.27 6.66 17.40
CA VAL A 377 -10.87 5.43 16.88
C VAL A 377 -10.02 4.22 17.21
N ILE A 378 -8.69 4.29 17.00
CA ILE A 378 -7.74 3.22 17.37
C ILE A 378 -7.85 2.84 18.86
N ASN A 379 -7.93 3.84 19.74
CA ASN A 379 -7.98 3.61 21.19
C ASN A 379 -9.32 3.07 21.71
N THR A 380 -10.38 3.20 20.92
CA THR A 380 -11.73 2.69 21.27
C THR A 380 -11.99 1.27 20.82
N GLN A 381 -11.07 0.66 20.06
CA GLN A 381 -11.09 -0.76 19.69
C GLN A 381 -10.23 -1.58 20.65
#